data_AF-A0A7W0U6M8-F1
#
_entry.id   AF-A0A7W0U6M8-F1
#
_cell.length_a   1.000
_cell.length_b   1.000
_cell.length_c   1.000
_cell.angle_alpha   90.00
_cell.angle_beta   90.00
_cell.angle_gamma   90.00
#
_symmetry.space_group_name_H-M   'P 1'
#
loop_
_entity.id
_entity.type
_entity.pdbx_description
1 polymer ?
#
loop_
_entity_poly.entity_id
_entity_poly.type
_entity_poly.pdbx_seq_one_letter_code
_entity_poly.pdbx_strand_id
1 'polypeptide(L)' 'ADAAAAAADLVRSKDSDEPAVLVRGLERLVTREDGPGAAALRRPPEEDLFR' A
#
# COMPACT_ATOMS: atom_id res chain seq x y z
N ALA A 1 0.16 1.85 -3.90
CA ALA A 1 -0.32 1.45 -2.56
C ALA A 1 0.74 1.69 -1.49
N ASP A 2 2.00 1.32 -1.74
CA ASP A 2 3.06 1.32 -0.74
C ASP A 2 3.33 2.68 -0.09
N ALA A 3 3.25 3.78 -0.83
CA ALA A 3 3.40 5.11 -0.26
C ALA A 3 2.35 5.44 0.82
N ALA A 4 1.11 4.99 0.65
CA ALA A 4 0.06 5.18 1.66
C ALA A 4 0.28 4.26 2.88
N ALA A 5 0.75 3.03 2.66
CA ALA A 5 1.11 2.12 3.74
C ALA A 5 2.30 2.66 4.57
N ALA A 6 3.33 3.18 3.89
CA ALA A 6 4.49 3.80 4.55
C ALA A 6 4.10 5.04 5.36
N ALA A 7 3.15 5.85 4.87
CA ALA A 7 2.62 6.98 5.63
C ALA A 7 1.89 6.52 6.91
N ALA A 8 1.16 5.40 6.85
CA ALA A 8 0.55 4.80 8.03
C ALA A 8 1.60 4.27 9.01
N ASP A 9 2.65 3.63 8.52
CA ASP A 9 3.75 3.12 9.34
C ASP A 9 4.57 4.24 10.00
N LEU A 10 4.60 5.45 9.42
CA LEU A 10 5.31 6.58 9.99
C LEU A 10 4.65 7.10 11.28
N VAL A 11 3.33 7.01 11.39
CA VAL A 11 2.58 7.62 12.50
C VAL A 11 2.22 6.63 13.61
N ARG A 12 2.21 5.32 13.33
CA ARG A 12 1.94 4.28 14.34
C ARG A 12 3.22 3.58 14.78
N SER A 13 3.41 3.37 16.08
CA SER A 13 4.45 2.47 16.58
C SER A 13 4.01 1.01 16.45
N LYS A 14 4.96 0.07 16.47
CA LYS A 14 4.66 -1.37 16.36
C LYS A 14 3.85 -1.94 17.52
N ASP A 15 3.90 -1.28 18.67
CA ASP A 15 3.33 -1.69 19.96
C ASP A 15 2.28 -0.70 20.48
N SER A 16 1.83 0.24 19.63
CA SER A 16 0.87 1.30 19.99
C SER A 16 -0.54 0.80 20.29
N ASP A 17 -0.86 -0.45 19.94
CA ASP A 17 -2.24 -0.97 19.93
C ASP A 17 -3.19 -0.16 19.02
N GLU A 18 -2.64 0.54 18.02
CA GLU A 18 -3.38 1.29 17.01
C GLU A 18 -3.44 0.49 15.69
N PRO A 19 -4.54 -0.23 15.41
CA PRO A 19 -4.60 -1.16 14.27
C PRO A 19 -4.80 -0.49 12.91
N ALA A 20 -5.07 0.83 12.87
CA ALA A 20 -5.39 1.54 11.63
C ALA A 20 -5.00 3.02 11.67
N VAL A 21 -4.73 3.57 10.48
CA VAL A 21 -4.43 4.99 10.26
C VAL A 21 -5.35 5.53 9.15
N LEU A 22 -5.91 6.73 9.36
CA LEU A 22 -6.72 7.41 8.35
C LEU A 22 -5.86 8.34 7.49
N VAL A 23 -5.76 8.03 6.20
CA VAL A 23 -5.08 8.88 5.19
C VAL A 23 -6.13 9.50 4.27
N ARG A 24 -6.16 10.83 4.19
CA ARG A 24 -7.14 11.60 3.41
C ARG A 24 -6.48 12.27 2.19
N GLY A 25 -7.26 12.68 1.19
CA GLY A 25 -6.73 13.42 0.03
C GLY A 25 -6.18 12.53 -1.09
N LEU A 26 -6.53 11.25 -1.11
CA LEU A 26 -6.06 10.26 -2.10
C LEU A 26 -7.03 10.09 -3.28
N GLU A 27 -8.10 10.88 -3.36
CA GLU A 27 -9.19 10.73 -4.33
C GLU A 27 -8.68 10.80 -5.77
N ARG A 28 -7.63 11.60 -6.01
CA ARG A 28 -6.96 11.72 -7.32
C ARG A 28 -6.18 10.47 -7.76
N LEU A 29 -5.90 9.56 -6.83
CA LEU A 29 -5.09 8.35 -7.04
C LEU A 29 -5.94 7.08 -7.11
N VAL A 30 -7.25 7.18 -6.91
CA VAL A 30 -8.19 6.06 -7.01
C VAL A 30 -8.99 6.17 -8.30
N THR A 31 -9.32 5.02 -8.89
CA THR A 31 -10.23 4.95 -10.03
C THR A 31 -11.51 4.23 -9.63
N ARG A 32 -12.54 4.26 -10.47
CA ARG A 32 -13.81 3.56 -10.19
C ARG A 32 -13.63 2.04 -10.16
N GLU A 33 -12.73 1.52 -10.98
CA GLU A 33 -12.47 0.09 -11.08
C GLU A 33 -11.22 -0.27 -10.28
N ASP A 34 -11.29 -1.36 -9.52
CA ASP A 34 -10.14 -1.82 -8.71
C ASP A 34 -9.08 -2.54 -9.56
N GLY A 35 -9.48 -3.09 -10.71
CA GLY A 35 -8.63 -3.92 -11.56
C GLY A 35 -7.99 -5.08 -10.76
N PRO A 36 -6.71 -5.41 -11.00
CA PRO A 36 -5.98 -6.40 -10.19
C PRO A 36 -5.57 -5.91 -8.79
N GLY A 37 -5.83 -4.64 -8.46
CA GLY A 37 -5.44 -4.04 -7.18
C GLY A 37 -3.94 -4.11 -6.89
N ALA A 38 -3.58 -4.30 -5.62
CA ALA A 38 -2.18 -4.38 -5.19
C ALA A 38 -1.42 -5.60 -5.74
N ALA A 39 -2.11 -6.60 -6.29
CA ALA A 39 -1.45 -7.76 -6.89
C ALA A 39 -0.60 -7.38 -8.10
N ALA A 40 -0.97 -6.31 -8.82
CA ALA A 40 -0.20 -5.79 -9.95
C ALA A 40 1.16 -5.18 -9.56
N LEU A 41 1.41 -4.94 -8.27
CA LEU A 41 2.70 -4.45 -7.78
C LEU A 41 3.75 -5.58 -7.70
N ARG A 42 3.31 -6.83 -7.70
CA ARG A 42 4.21 -7.99 -7.60
C ARG A 42 4.88 -8.24 -8.94
N ARG A 43 6.21 -8.29 -8.95
CA ARG A 43 6.96 -8.69 -10.15
C ARG A 43 6.63 -10.14 -10.53
N PRO A 44 6.44 -10.44 -11.83
CA PRO A 44 6.38 -11.81 -12.31
C PRO A 44 7.63 -12.60 -11.89
N PRO A 45 7.51 -13.91 -11.57
CA PRO A 45 8.64 -14.78 -11.24
C PRO A 45 9.81 -14.69 -12.21
N GLU A 46 9.52 -14.66 -13.51
CA GLU A 46 10.47 -14.60 -14.62
C GLU A 46 11.26 -13.29 -14.68
N GLU A 47 10.76 -12.22 -14.05
CA GLU A 47 11.40 -10.90 -13.99
C GLU A 47 12.07 -10.63 -12.63
N ASP A 48 11.93 -11.54 -11.66
CA ASP A 48 12.40 -11.35 -10.30
C ASP A 48 13.81 -11.93 -10.09
N LEU A 49 14.83 -11.15 -10.47
CA LEU A 49 16.25 -11.55 -10.40
C LEU A 49 16.81 -11.73 -8.97
N PHE A 50 16.02 -11.42 -7.94
CA PHE A 50 16.44 -11.40 -6.54
C PHE A 50 15.62 -12.32 -5.63
N ARG A 51 14.86 -13.24 -6.25
CA ARG A 51 14.01 -14.18 -5.51
C ARG A 51 14.83 -15.19 -4.70
#